data_AF-A0A537LPV5-F1
#
_entry.id   AF-A0A537LPV5-F1
#
_cell.length_a   1.000
_cell.length_b   1.000
_cell.length_c   1.000
_cell.angle_alpha   90.00
_cell.angle_beta   90.00
_cell.angle_gamma   90.00
#
_symmetry.space_group_name_H-M   'P 1'
#
loop_
_entity.id
_entity.type
_entity.pdbx_description
1 polymer ?
#
loop_
_entity_poly.entity_id
_entity_poly.type
_entity_poly.pdbx_seq_one_letter_code
_entity_poly.pdbx_strand_id
1 'polypeptide(L)'
;MNERLWDLYEQLCMVELVKLDEFVTRVKSGEFGEFPTEDMVSFLREIEANMLQNIEVKTMEHQAYAEMADQVSEDTHKMIDELIEDLRRS
;
A
#
# COMPACT_ATOMS: atom_id res chain seq x y z
N MET A 1 -11.78 4.85 8.21
CA MET A 1 -10.59 5.30 7.47
C MET A 1 -9.81 6.24 8.37
N ASN A 2 -8.54 5.93 8.63
CA ASN A 2 -7.70 6.74 9.53
C ASN A 2 -7.00 7.82 8.70
N GLU A 3 -7.54 9.05 8.69
CA GLU A 3 -7.05 10.17 7.87
C GLU A 3 -5.57 10.47 8.13
N ARG A 4 -5.10 10.26 9.35
CA ARG A 4 -3.70 10.48 9.71
C ARG A 4 -2.74 9.49 9.06
N LEU A 5 -3.15 8.23 8.85
CA LEU A 5 -2.33 7.26 8.10
C LEU A 5 -2.22 7.67 6.63
N TRP A 6 -3.30 8.19 6.06
CA TRP A 6 -3.33 8.71 4.70
C TRP A 6 -2.41 9.93 4.52
N ASP A 7 -2.50 10.92 5.39
CA ASP A 7 -1.63 12.11 5.35
C ASP A 7 -0.14 11.73 5.40
N LEU A 8 0.21 10.78 6.28
CA LEU A 8 1.59 10.29 6.41
C LEU A 8 2.03 9.53 5.16
N TYR A 9 1.16 8.72 4.57
CA TYR A 9 1.45 8.00 3.34
C TYR A 9 1.61 8.94 2.15
N GLU A 10 0.76 9.94 1.99
CA GLU A 10 0.90 10.93 0.93
C GLU A 10 2.23 11.67 1.07
N GLN A 11 2.56 12.15 2.27
CA GLN A 11 3.81 12.85 2.50
C GLN A 11 5.03 11.95 2.27
N LEU A 12 5.06 10.76 2.88
CA LEU A 12 6.25 9.92 2.84
C LEU A 12 6.38 9.17 1.51
N CYS A 13 5.33 8.49 1.07
CA CYS A 13 5.39 7.63 -0.10
C CYS A 13 5.22 8.40 -1.42
N MET A 14 4.36 9.41 -1.47
CA MET A 14 4.09 10.15 -2.71
C MET A 14 5.02 11.36 -2.90
N VAL A 15 5.32 12.11 -1.83
CA VAL A 15 6.18 13.30 -1.90
C VAL A 15 7.65 12.94 -1.69
N GLU A 16 7.96 12.20 -0.63
CA GLU A 16 9.35 11.85 -0.26
C GLU A 16 9.86 10.56 -0.91
N LEU A 17 9.01 9.87 -1.69
CA LEU A 17 9.32 8.63 -2.42
C LEU A 17 9.82 7.48 -1.51
N VAL A 18 9.42 7.49 -0.24
CA VAL A 18 9.63 6.40 0.70
C VAL A 18 8.85 5.18 0.21
N LYS A 19 9.45 4.00 0.28
CA LYS A 19 8.76 2.78 -0.13
C LYS A 19 7.71 2.35 0.90
N LEU A 20 6.68 1.66 0.45
CA LEU A 20 5.57 1.24 1.32
C LEU A 20 6.01 0.32 2.46
N ASP A 21 6.95 -0.60 2.21
CA ASP A 21 7.53 -1.49 3.22
C ASP A 21 8.28 -0.72 4.32
N GLU A 22 9.04 0.31 3.92
CA GLU A 22 9.72 1.21 4.85
C GLU A 22 8.71 2.04 5.66
N PHE A 23 7.67 2.57 5.01
CA PHE A 23 6.57 3.28 5.68
C PHE A 23 5.92 2.40 6.76
N VAL A 24 5.52 1.17 6.42
CA VAL A 24 4.88 0.25 7.37
C VAL A 24 5.82 -0.04 8.54
N THR A 25 7.11 -0.22 8.27
CA THR A 25 8.13 -0.45 9.32
C THR A 25 8.22 0.72 10.30
N ARG A 26 8.22 1.96 9.80
CA ARG A 26 8.29 3.18 10.64
C ARG A 26 7.01 3.42 11.44
N VAL A 27 5.84 3.13 10.85
CA VAL A 27 4.57 3.18 11.58
C VAL A 27 4.55 2.13 12.70
N LYS A 28 4.98 0.89 12.41
CA LYS A 28 5.09 -0.19 13.41
C LYS A 28 6.06 0.13 14.54
N SER A 29 7.15 0.83 14.26
CA SER A 29 8.09 1.24 15.32
C SER A 29 7.53 2.33 16.24
N GLY A 30 6.32 2.83 15.97
CA GLY A 30 5.69 3.89 16.74
C GLY A 30 6.28 5.28 16.47
N GLU A 31 7.04 5.46 15.38
CA GLU A 31 7.69 6.73 15.04
C GLU A 31 6.67 7.88 14.95
N PHE A 32 5.48 7.57 14.44
CA PHE A 32 4.38 8.51 14.28
C PHE A 32 3.29 8.34 15.34
N GLY A 33 3.56 7.58 16.40
CA GLY A 33 2.59 7.15 17.40
C GLY A 33 1.96 5.80 17.10
N GLU A 34 1.15 5.30 18.03
CA GLU A 34 0.52 3.99 17.94
C GLU A 34 -0.74 4.04 17.07
N PHE A 35 -0.88 3.05 16.19
CA PHE A 35 -2.08 2.82 15.38
C PHE A 35 -2.60 1.42 15.68
N PRO A 36 -3.93 1.23 15.80
CA PRO A 36 -4.50 -0.10 15.90
C PRO A 36 -4.12 -0.95 14.69
N THR A 37 -3.77 -2.21 14.91
CA THR A 37 -3.44 -3.14 13.81
C THR A 37 -4.58 -3.24 12.79
N GLU A 38 -5.83 -3.21 13.23
CA GLU A 38 -7.00 -3.24 12.33
C GLU A 38 -7.09 -2.00 11.43
N ASP A 39 -6.73 -0.82 11.94
CA ASP A 39 -6.66 0.41 11.15
C ASP A 39 -5.55 0.32 10.10
N MET A 40 -4.37 -0.19 10.48
CA MET A 40 -3.26 -0.38 9.55
C MET A 40 -3.57 -1.40 8.45
N VAL A 41 -4.23 -2.50 8.82
CA VAL A 41 -4.66 -3.53 7.86
C VAL A 41 -5.70 -2.97 6.90
N SER A 42 -6.70 -2.24 7.41
CA SER A 42 -7.72 -1.60 6.57
C SER A 42 -7.08 -0.60 5.60
N PHE A 43 -6.13 0.20 6.11
CA PHE A 43 -5.38 1.16 5.31
C PHE A 43 -4.57 0.49 4.18
N LEU A 44 -3.85 -0.60 4.45
CA LEU A 44 -3.11 -1.33 3.42
C LEU A 44 -4.02 -1.92 2.33
N ARG A 45 -5.21 -2.41 2.69
CA ARG A 45 -6.22 -2.88 1.73
C ARG A 45 -6.78 -1.75 0.85
N GLU A 46 -6.90 -0.54 1.40
CA GLU A 46 -7.31 0.61 0.59
C GLU A 46 -6.20 1.06 -0.37
N ILE A 47 -4.92 1.03 0.05
CA ILE A 47 -3.78 1.25 -0.87
C ILE A 47 -3.79 0.23 -1.99
N GLU A 48 -3.96 -1.05 -1.66
CA GLU A 48 -4.07 -2.14 -2.63
C GLU A 48 -5.15 -1.85 -3.68
N ALA A 49 -6.36 -1.51 -3.24
CA ALA A 49 -7.46 -1.14 -4.14
C ALA A 49 -7.10 0.04 -5.06
N ASN A 50 -6.47 1.10 -4.52
CA ASN A 50 -6.04 2.25 -5.30
C ASN A 50 -4.93 1.89 -6.31
N MET A 51 -3.98 1.03 -5.93
CA MET A 51 -2.91 0.59 -6.83
C MET A 51 -3.47 -0.25 -7.98
N LEU A 52 -4.38 -1.19 -7.69
CA LEU A 52 -5.04 -2.01 -8.70
C LEU A 52 -5.89 -1.17 -9.65
N GLN A 53 -6.66 -0.22 -9.13
CA GLN A 53 -7.42 0.72 -9.96
C GLN A 53 -6.49 1.54 -10.88
N ASN A 54 -5.33 1.98 -10.37
CA ASN A 54 -4.34 2.69 -11.19
C ASN A 54 -3.73 1.81 -12.29
N ILE A 55 -3.51 0.52 -12.00
CA ILE A 55 -3.04 -0.46 -13.00
C ILE A 55 -4.10 -0.63 -14.10
N GLU A 56 -5.37 -0.82 -13.73
CA GLU A 56 -6.48 -0.94 -14.69
C GLU A 56 -6.62 0.31 -15.57
N VAL A 57 -6.54 1.50 -15.00
CA VAL A 57 -6.60 2.75 -15.77
C VAL A 57 -5.43 2.83 -16.76
N LYS A 58 -4.20 2.52 -16.32
CA LYS A 58 -3.01 2.55 -17.19
C LYS A 58 -3.06 1.52 -18.33
N THR A 59 -3.70 0.37 -18.11
CA THR A 59 -3.83 -0.67 -19.14
C THR A 59 -4.90 -0.31 -20.16
N MET A 60 -5.95 0.40 -19.73
CA MET A 60 -6.92 1.02 -20.65
C MET A 60 -6.28 2.13 -21.50
N GLU A 61 -5.33 2.90 -20.95
CA GLU A 61 -4.61 3.95 -21.68
C GLU A 61 -3.60 3.37 -22.69
N HIS A 62 -2.97 2.23 -22.37
CA HIS A 62 -1.95 1.61 -23.21
C HIS A 62 -2.07 0.08 -23.22
N GLN A 63 -2.56 -0.47 -24.34
CA GLN A 63 -2.70 -1.92 -24.57
C GLN A 63 -1.40 -2.72 -24.34
N ALA A 64 -0.23 -2.10 -24.49
CA ALA A 64 1.06 -2.74 -24.24
C ALA A 64 1.25 -3.18 -22.77
N TYR A 65 0.52 -2.59 -21.82
CA TYR A 65 0.56 -2.99 -20.42
C TYR A 65 -0.48 -4.06 -20.06
N ALA A 66 -1.41 -4.39 -20.95
CA ALA A 66 -2.47 -5.36 -20.68
C ALA A 66 -1.91 -6.75 -20.32
N GLU A 67 -0.86 -7.20 -21.01
CA GLU A 67 -0.21 -8.48 -20.73
C GLU A 67 0.57 -8.48 -19.40
N MET A 68 0.97 -7.31 -18.91
CA MET A 68 1.67 -7.16 -17.62
C MET A 68 0.70 -6.84 -16.47
N ALA A 69 -0.54 -6.44 -16.77
CA ALA A 69 -1.52 -6.02 -15.78
C ALA A 69 -1.79 -7.10 -14.74
N ASP A 70 -2.01 -8.32 -15.21
CA ASP A 70 -2.32 -9.47 -14.36
C ASP A 70 -1.14 -9.78 -13.42
N GLN A 71 0.09 -9.82 -13.97
CA GLN A 71 1.29 -10.08 -13.18
C GLN A 71 1.55 -8.99 -12.13
N VAL A 72 1.46 -7.72 -12.53
CA VAL A 72 1.69 -6.59 -11.61
C VAL A 72 0.60 -6.53 -10.53
N SER A 73 -0.63 -6.91 -10.87
CA SER A 73 -1.74 -7.01 -9.90
C SER A 73 -1.50 -8.14 -8.89
N GLU A 74 -1.12 -9.34 -9.35
CA GLU A 74 -0.74 -10.44 -8.47
C GLU A 74 0.44 -10.09 -7.56
N ASP A 75 1.45 -9.41 -8.09
CA ASP A 75 2.62 -8.99 -7.31
C ASP A 75 2.23 -7.94 -6.26
N THR A 76 1.31 -7.03 -6.60
CA THR A 76 0.75 -6.04 -5.66
C THR A 76 -0.03 -6.73 -4.53
N HIS A 77 -0.88 -7.71 -4.87
CA HIS A 77 -1.61 -8.51 -3.89
C HIS A 77 -0.67 -9.22 -2.91
N LYS A 78 0.35 -9.92 -3.42
CA LYS A 78 1.33 -10.64 -2.59
C LYS A 78 2.08 -9.70 -1.67
N MET A 79 2.56 -8.55 -2.19
CA MET A 79 3.27 -7.55 -1.39
C MET A 79 2.43 -7.03 -0.22
N ILE A 80 1.15 -6.71 -0.46
CA ILE A 80 0.25 -6.21 0.58
C ILE A 80 -0.08 -7.29 1.60
N ASP A 81 -0.34 -8.52 1.14
CA ASP A 81 -0.59 -9.67 2.03
C ASP A 81 0.59 -9.92 2.96
N GLU A 82 1.83 -9.90 2.44
CA GLU A 82 3.05 -10.06 3.23
C GLU A 82 3.17 -8.97 4.32
N LEU A 83 2.92 -7.70 3.96
CA LEU A 83 2.94 -6.58 4.91
C LEU A 83 1.86 -6.72 6.00
N ILE A 84 0.66 -7.19 5.65
CA ILE A 84 -0.43 -7.44 6.59
C ILE A 84 -0.10 -8.60 7.52
N GLU A 85 0.47 -9.69 7.01
CA GLU A 85 0.91 -10.80 7.83
C GLU A 85 1.99 -10.37 8.82
N ASP A 86 2.98 -9.61 8.37
CA ASP A 86 4.04 -9.09 9.23
C ASP A 86 3.48 -8.14 10.30
N LEU A 87 2.43 -7.38 10.01
CA LEU A 87 1.71 -6.57 10.99
C LEU A 87 1.02 -7.42 12.07
N ARG A 88 0.42 -8.54 11.68
CA ARG A 88 -0.33 -9.43 12.57
C ARG A 88 0.55 -10.36 13.42
N ARG A 89 1.77 -10.65 12.97
CA ARG A 89 2.72 -11.51 13.68
C ARG A 89 3.45 -10.81 14.84
N SER A 90 3.32 -9.49 14.97
CA SER A 90 3.93 -8.68 16.04
C SER A 90 3.01 -8.47 17.23
#